data_AF-A0A1I4C9N7-F1
#
_entry.id   AF-A0A1I4C9N7-F1
#
_cell.length_a   1.000
_cell.length_b   1.000
_cell.length_c   1.000
_cell.angle_alpha   90.00
_cell.angle_beta   90.00
_cell.angle_gamma   90.00
#
_symmetry.space_group_name_H-M   'P 1'
#
loop_
_entity.id
_entity.type
_entity.pdbx_description
1 polymer ?
#
loop_
_entity_poly.entity_id
_entity_poly.type
_entity_poly.pdbx_seq_one_letter_code
_entity_poly.pdbx_strand_id
1 'polypeptide(L)' 'MIHPVIANVLPVLLQAGGLLDTSLGQLLVVIVGIGVVVLVGRVVLSIAWRLVTIAALVVGVLLLVSMFVPGLL' A
#
# COMPACT_ATOMS: atom_id res chain seq x y z
N MET A 1 -15.59 33.43 -25.88
CA MET A 1 -15.61 33.80 -24.45
C MET A 1 -14.95 32.68 -23.67
N ILE A 2 -13.73 32.88 -23.16
CA ILE A 2 -13.08 31.89 -22.29
C ILE A 2 -13.92 31.84 -21.02
N HIS A 3 -14.39 30.64 -20.63
CA HIS A 3 -15.23 30.48 -19.44
C HIS A 3 -14.47 31.04 -18.21
N PRO A 4 -15.08 31.89 -17.36
CA PRO A 4 -14.40 32.54 -16.23
C PRO A 4 -13.82 31.53 -15.23
N VAL A 5 -14.38 30.32 -15.19
CA VAL A 5 -13.86 29.19 -14.41
C VAL A 5 -12.44 28.80 -14.86
N ILE A 6 -12.17 28.79 -16.17
CA ILE A 6 -10.86 28.39 -16.72
C ILE A 6 -9.79 29.43 -16.36
N ALA A 7 -10.15 30.72 -16.36
CA ALA A 7 -9.25 31.80 -15.99
C ALA A 7 -8.84 31.76 -14.50
N ASN A 8 -9.72 31.29 -13.62
CA ASN A 8 -9.44 31.19 -12.19
C ASN A 8 -8.70 29.91 -11.77
N VAL A 9 -8.76 28.84 -12.57
CA VAL A 9 -8.08 27.56 -12.25
C VAL A 9 -6.61 27.57 -12.64
N LEU A 10 -6.25 28.31 -13.70
CA LEU A 10 -4.87 28.41 -14.20
C LEU A 10 -3.85 28.91 -13.13
N PRO A 11 -4.12 29.98 -12.36
CA PRO A 11 -3.19 30.44 -11.33
C PRO A 11 -3.07 29.46 -10.15
N VAL A 12 -4.13 28.71 -9.81
CA VAL A 12 -4.11 27.69 -8.75
C VAL A 12 -3.19 26.53 -9.13
N LEU A 13 -3.26 26.06 -10.38
CA LEU A 13 -2.39 24.98 -10.86
C LEU A 13 -0.92 25.41 -10.96
N LEU A 14 -0.66 26.66 -11.37
CA LEU A 14 0.70 27.22 -11.42
C LEU A 14 1.29 27.47 -10.02
N GLN A 15 0.47 27.90 -9.05
CA GLN A 15 0.88 28.05 -7.65
C GLN A 15 1.12 26.70 -6.98
N ALA A 16 0.35 25.67 -7.32
CA ALA A 16 0.61 24.31 -6.86
C ALA A 16 1.98 23.81 -7.37
N GLY A 17 2.32 24.04 -8.65
CA GLY A 17 3.63 23.70 -9.20
C GLY A 17 4.78 24.46 -8.52
N GLY A 18 4.61 25.76 -8.27
CA GLY A 18 5.61 26.56 -7.54
C GLY A 18 5.74 26.19 -6.07
N LEU A 19 4.65 25.77 -5.41
CA LEU A 19 4.65 25.29 -4.02
C LEU A 19 5.46 24.01 -3.85
N LEU A 20 5.40 23.09 -4.83
CA LEU A 20 6.19 21.86 -4.81
C LEU A 20 7.70 22.08 -4.94
N ASP A 21 8.12 23.21 -5.53
CA ASP A 21 9.53 23.60 -5.69
C ASP A 21 10.10 24.31 -4.45
N THR A 22 9.23 24.76 -3.53
CA THR A 22 9.65 25.34 -2.25
C THR A 22 10.01 24.27 -1.21
N SER A 23 10.84 24.61 -0.22
CA SER A 23 11.23 23.72 0.88
C SER A 23 10.03 23.09 1.62
N LEU A 24 8.87 23.75 1.63
CA LEU A 24 7.62 23.22 2.19
C LEU A 24 6.99 22.14 1.31
N GLY A 25 7.06 22.29 -0.02
CA GLY A 25 6.61 21.30 -0.98
C GLY A 25 7.42 20.01 -0.90
N GLN A 26 8.74 20.14 -0.77
CA GLN A 26 9.62 18.99 -0.59
C GLN A 26 9.32 18.24 0.72
N LEU A 27 9.00 18.96 1.80
CA LEU A 27 8.55 18.40 3.07
C LEU A 27 7.23 17.61 2.93
N LEU A 28 6.25 18.15 2.20
CA LEU A 28 5.01 17.45 1.88
C LEU A 28 5.26 16.16 1.09
N VAL A 29 6.14 16.22 0.08
CA VAL A 29 6.52 15.04 -0.72
C VAL A 29 7.16 13.97 0.16
N VAL A 30 8.02 14.35 1.12
CA VAL A 30 8.62 13.41 2.07
C VAL A 30 7.55 12.76 2.96
N ILE A 31 6.63 13.54 3.52
CA ILE A 31 5.55 13.02 4.38
C ILE A 31 4.66 12.05 3.61
N VAL A 32 4.26 12.42 2.39
CA VAL A 32 3.48 11.56 1.49
C VAL A 32 4.28 10.30 1.13
N GLY A 33 5.56 10.44 0.80
CA GLY A 33 6.45 9.33 0.49
C GLY A 33 6.54 8.30 1.63
N ILE A 34 6.75 8.76 2.87
CA ILE A 34 6.75 7.90 4.05
C ILE A 34 5.38 7.24 4.24
N GLY A 35 4.30 7.99 4.07
CA GLY A 35 2.94 7.47 4.14
C GLY A 35 2.70 6.33 3.14
N VAL A 36 3.14 6.49 1.89
CA VAL A 36 3.06 5.47 0.85
C VAL A 36 3.91 4.25 1.22
N VAL A 37 5.15 4.44 1.68
CA VAL A 37 6.03 3.33 2.08
C VAL A 37 5.44 2.54 3.25
N VAL A 38 4.89 3.20 4.27
CA VAL A 38 4.23 2.53 5.40
C VAL A 38 2.99 1.78 4.94
N LEU A 39 2.21 2.38 4.02
CA LEU A 39 1.03 1.72 3.46
C LEU A 39 1.41 0.47 2.68
N VAL A 40 2.46 0.54 1.84
CA VAL A 40 3.01 -0.59 1.10
C VAL A 40 3.56 -1.64 2.06
N GLY A 41 4.37 -1.24 3.05
CA GLY A 41 4.94 -2.15 4.05
C GLY A 41 3.86 -2.89 4.83
N ARG A 42 2.78 -2.19 5.19
CA ARG A 42 1.62 -2.80 5.85
C ARG A 42 0.91 -3.81 4.97
N VAL A 43 0.70 -3.48 3.70
CA VAL A 43 0.07 -4.39 2.72
C VAL A 43 0.95 -5.63 2.53
N VAL A 44 2.24 -5.46 2.29
CA VAL A 44 3.20 -6.56 2.13
C VAL A 44 3.25 -7.44 3.37
N LEU A 45 3.29 -6.86 4.57
CA LEU A 45 3.34 -7.63 5.82
C LEU A 45 2.07 -8.47 6.01
N SER A 46 0.90 -7.93 5.65
CA SER A 46 -0.37 -8.67 5.70
C SER A 46 -0.43 -9.83 4.70
N ILE A 47 0.20 -9.68 3.54
CA ILE A 47 0.29 -10.70 2.50
C ILE A 47 1.27 -11.80 2.89
N ALA A 48 2.43 -11.42 3.44
CA ALA A 48 3.41 -12.37 3.96
C ALA A 48 2.79 -13.26 5.04
N TRP A 49 2.03 -12.69 5.97
CA TRP A 49 1.32 -13.45 7.00
C TRP A 49 0.29 -14.41 6.41
N ARG A 50 -0.42 -14.01 5.37
CA ARG A 50 -1.35 -14.90 4.65
C ARG A 50 -0.64 -16.06 3.96
N LEU A 51 0.47 -15.80 3.27
CA LEU A 51 1.24 -16.87 2.62
C LEU A 51 1.79 -17.87 3.66
N VAL A 52 2.32 -17.36 4.77
CA VAL A 52 2.83 -18.20 5.87
C VAL A 52 1.71 -19.02 6.49
N THR A 53 0.55 -18.42 6.79
CA THR A 53 -0.57 -19.16 7.38
C THR A 53 -1.13 -20.19 6.43
N ILE A 54 -1.26 -19.91 5.13
CA ILE A 54 -1.71 -20.90 4.14
C ILE A 54 -0.73 -22.08 4.08
N ALA A 55 0.58 -21.82 3.99
CA ALA A 55 1.59 -22.88 3.98
C ALA A 55 1.57 -23.70 5.27
N ALA A 56 1.54 -23.04 6.43
CA ALA A 56 1.45 -23.71 7.72
C ALA A 56 0.15 -24.52 7.88
N LEU A 57 -0.98 -24.01 7.38
CA LEU A 57 -2.26 -24.74 7.36
C LEU A 57 -2.17 -25.98 6.50
N VAL A 58 -1.68 -25.84 5.27
CA VAL A 58 -1.54 -26.96 4.32
C VAL A 58 -0.63 -28.02 4.90
N VAL A 59 0.56 -27.64 5.40
CA VAL A 59 1.51 -28.58 6.02
C VAL A 59 0.90 -29.20 7.27
N GLY A 60 0.30 -28.41 8.16
CA GLY A 60 -0.31 -28.92 9.39
C GLY A 60 -1.43 -29.92 9.13
N VAL A 61 -2.30 -29.64 8.16
CA VAL A 61 -3.39 -30.55 7.77
C VAL A 61 -2.84 -31.81 7.09
N LEU A 62 -1.90 -31.68 6.17
CA LEU A 62 -1.23 -32.83 5.54
C LEU A 62 -0.57 -33.75 6.58
N LEU A 63 0.08 -33.16 7.58
CA LEU A 63 0.74 -33.91 8.65
C LEU A 63 -0.29 -34.63 9.54
N LEU A 64 -1.39 -33.95 9.88
CA LEU A 64 -2.49 -34.54 10.63
C LEU A 64 -3.12 -35.71 9.86
N VAL A 65 -3.40 -35.53 8.57
CA VAL A 65 -3.91 -36.61 7.71
C VAL A 65 -2.91 -37.77 7.67
N SER A 66 -1.63 -37.51 7.42
CA SER A 66 -0.59 -38.54 7.36
C SER A 66 -0.44 -39.32 8.68
N MET A 67 -0.64 -38.65 9.82
CA MET A 67 -0.46 -39.25 11.15
C MET A 67 -1.70 -40.02 11.62
N PHE A 68 -2.92 -39.57 11.28
CA PHE A 68 -4.17 -40.18 11.73
C PHE A 68 -4.78 -41.20 10.74
N VAL A 69 -4.52 -41.08 9.43
CA VAL A 69 -4.98 -42.05 8.41
C VAL A 69 -4.44 -43.47 8.61
N PRO A 70 -3.13 -43.71 8.86
CA PRO A 70 -2.62 -45.07 9.06
C PRO A 70 -3.04 -45.70 10.39
N GLY A 71 -3.58 -44.95 11.33
CA GLY A 71 -4.14 -45.48 12.59
C GLY A 71 -5.62 -45.87 12.50
N LEU A 72 -6.30 -45.53 11.39
CA LEU A 72 -7.74 -45.74 11.18
C LEU A 72 -8.05 -46.81 10.12
N LEU A 73 -7.05 -47.23 9.34
CA LEU A 73 -7.10 -48.30 8.33
C LEU A 73 -6.53 -49.60 8.91
#